data_AF-A0A2N2GPK2-F1
#
_entry.id   AF-A0A2N2GPK2-F1
#
_cell.length_a   1.000
_cell.length_b   1.000
_cell.length_c   1.000
_cell.angle_alpha   90.00
_cell.angle_beta   90.00
_cell.angle_gamma   90.00
#
_symmetry.space_group_name_H-M   'P 1'
#
loop_
_entity.id
_entity.type
_entity.pdbx_description
1 polymer ?
#
loop_
_entity_poly.entity_id
_entity_poly.type
_entity_poly.pdbx_seq_one_letter_code
_entity_poly.pdbx_strand_id
1 'polypeptide(L)'
;MVITMRTRTCPFCKEDIHFQALVCRYCTRDLPPVAQRHHRKNSHGWLTAITAAGIIVSGAAFLAVEFLRERKNWLTEPPRRPGSQNPPD
;
A
#
# COMPACT_ATOMS: atom_id res chain seq x y z
N MET A 1 8.35 25.52 -14.76
CA MET A 1 7.02 25.01 -14.37
C MET A 1 6.02 25.48 -15.42
N VAL A 2 5.47 24.57 -16.22
CA VAL A 2 4.43 24.92 -17.21
C VAL A 2 3.08 24.87 -16.49
N ILE A 3 2.45 26.02 -16.29
CA ILE A 3 1.09 26.09 -15.74
C ILE A 3 0.16 25.72 -16.90
N THR A 4 -0.29 24.47 -16.97
CA THR A 4 -1.30 24.05 -17.95
C THR A 4 -2.65 24.62 -17.55
N MET A 5 -2.96 25.80 -18.10
CA MET A 5 -4.26 26.45 -17.98
C MET A 5 -5.32 25.57 -18.66
N ARG A 6 -6.15 24.89 -17.88
CA ARG A 6 -7.32 24.18 -18.43
C ARG A 6 -8.38 25.18 -18.83
N THR A 7 -8.90 25.06 -20.04
CA THR A 7 -10.06 25.80 -20.53
C THR A 7 -11.29 24.90 -20.59
N ARG A 8 -12.47 25.51 -20.59
CA ARG A 8 -13.75 24.86 -20.91
C ARG A 8 -14.56 25.79 -21.79
N THR A 9 -15.44 25.23 -22.61
CA THR A 9 -16.30 26.02 -23.48
C THR A 9 -17.55 26.49 -22.72
N CYS A 10 -17.92 27.76 -22.88
CA CYS A 10 -19.13 28.31 -22.27
C CYS A 10 -20.39 27.68 -22.90
N PRO A 11 -21.35 27.16 -22.10
CA PRO A 11 -22.57 26.53 -22.64
C PRO A 11 -23.54 27.53 -23.30
N PHE A 12 -23.33 28.83 -23.09
CA PHE A 12 -24.24 29.88 -23.57
C PHE A 12 -23.76 30.54 -24.87
N CYS A 13 -22.52 31.03 -24.91
CA CYS A 13 -21.97 31.75 -26.06
C CYS A 13 -20.92 30.95 -26.82
N LYS A 14 -20.59 29.73 -26.38
CA LYS A 14 -19.63 28.80 -27.02
C LYS A 14 -18.18 29.32 -27.09
N GLU A 15 -17.86 30.33 -26.31
CA GLU A 15 -16.51 30.87 -26.23
C GLU A 15 -15.66 30.08 -25.22
N ASP A 16 -14.36 30.01 -25.46
CA ASP A 16 -13.42 29.33 -24.56
C ASP A 16 -13.07 30.20 -23.36
N ILE A 17 -13.28 29.64 -22.17
CA ILE A 17 -13.12 30.33 -20.89
C ILE A 17 -12.28 29.49 -19.92
N HIS A 18 -11.84 30.11 -18.83
CA HIS A 18 -11.08 29.42 -17.80
C HIS A 18 -11.91 28.27 -17.19
N PHE A 19 -11.30 27.10 -16.94
CA PHE A 19 -12.00 25.93 -16.42
C PHE A 19 -12.72 26.21 -15.08
N GLN A 20 -12.15 27.07 -14.26
CA GLN A 20 -12.70 27.47 -12.96
C GLN A 20 -13.53 28.78 -13.00
N ALA A 21 -13.85 29.32 -14.17
CA ALA A 21 -14.63 30.56 -14.28
C ALA A 21 -16.05 30.36 -13.71
N LEU A 22 -16.47 31.23 -12.79
CA LEU A 22 -17.82 31.27 -12.25
C LEU A 22 -18.78 32.04 -13.17
N VAL A 23 -18.27 33.04 -13.89
CA VAL A 23 -19.03 33.89 -14.82
C VAL A 23 -18.30 33.94 -16.16
N CYS A 24 -19.04 33.90 -17.26
CA CYS A 24 -18.46 34.04 -18.60
C CYS A 24 -17.98 35.48 -18.82
N ARG A 25 -16.73 35.68 -19.24
CA ARG A 25 -16.22 37.02 -19.61
C ARG A 25 -16.94 37.63 -20.83
N TYR A 26 -17.50 36.80 -21.70
CA TYR A 26 -18.03 37.24 -23.00
C TYR A 26 -19.53 37.48 -22.99
N CYS A 27 -20.31 36.56 -22.41
CA CYS A 27 -21.77 36.73 -22.30
C CYS A 27 -22.25 37.13 -20.90
N THR A 28 -21.34 37.24 -19.94
CA THR A 28 -21.61 37.73 -18.58
C THR A 28 -22.64 36.91 -17.79
N ARG A 29 -22.97 35.70 -18.26
CA ARG A 29 -23.86 34.75 -17.59
C ARG A 29 -23.10 33.94 -16.55
N ASP A 30 -23.79 33.60 -15.46
CA ASP A 30 -23.31 32.67 -14.45
C ASP A 30 -23.18 31.26 -15.04
N LEU A 31 -22.04 30.63 -14.80
CA LEU A 31 -21.79 29.26 -15.22
C LEU A 31 -22.12 28.27 -14.10
N PRO A 32 -22.59 27.06 -14.47
CA PRO A 32 -22.72 26.00 -13.50
C PRO A 32 -21.35 25.70 -12.86
N PRO A 33 -21.33 25.46 -11.53
CA PRO A 33 -20.11 25.11 -10.83
C PRO A 33 -19.55 23.82 -11.45
N VAL A 34 -18.25 23.82 -11.76
CA VAL A 34 -17.55 22.58 -12.08
C VAL A 34 -17.66 21.70 -10.86
N ALA A 35 -18.45 20.62 -10.94
CA ALA A 35 -18.45 19.58 -9.93
C ALA A 35 -17.02 19.05 -9.84
N GLN A 36 -16.27 19.56 -8.87
CA GLN A 36 -14.98 19.03 -8.48
C GLN A 36 -15.29 17.59 -8.11
N ARG A 37 -14.98 16.65 -8.99
CA ARG A 37 -15.01 15.24 -8.64
C ARG A 37 -13.95 15.08 -7.57
N HIS A 38 -14.36 15.24 -6.31
CA HIS A 38 -13.59 14.81 -5.17
C HIS A 38 -13.31 13.35 -5.40
N HIS A 39 -12.12 13.07 -5.92
CA HIS A 39 -11.60 11.74 -6.10
C HIS A 39 -11.26 11.20 -4.72
N ARG A 40 -12.31 10.87 -3.95
CA ARG A 40 -12.22 10.21 -2.65
C ARG A 40 -11.95 8.73 -2.92
N LYS A 41 -10.74 8.39 -3.38
CA LYS A 41 -10.25 7.01 -3.27
C LYS A 41 -9.64 6.84 -1.88
N ASN A 42 -10.51 6.81 -0.87
CA ASN A 42 -10.13 6.49 0.52
C ASN A 42 -10.31 4.99 0.83
N SER A 43 -10.06 4.10 -0.14
CA SER A 43 -10.18 2.64 0.06
C SER A 43 -8.86 1.98 0.47
N HIS A 44 -7.83 2.76 0.80
CA HIS A 44 -6.49 2.24 1.07
C HIS A 44 -6.35 1.59 2.46
N GLY A 45 -7.34 1.75 3.35
CA GLY A 45 -7.32 1.19 4.71
C GLY A 45 -7.37 -0.34 4.74
N TRP A 46 -8.19 -0.98 3.89
CA TRP A 46 -8.25 -2.44 3.82
C TRP A 46 -6.95 -3.02 3.25
N LEU A 47 -6.39 -2.42 2.21
CA LEU A 47 -5.10 -2.86 1.65
C LEU A 47 -3.99 -2.86 2.70
N THR A 48 -3.88 -1.80 3.51
CA THR A 48 -2.90 -1.75 4.60
C THR A 48 -3.14 -2.82 5.67
N ALA A 49 -4.41 -3.16 5.95
CA ALA A 49 -4.74 -4.20 6.93
C ALA A 49 -4.34 -5.60 6.46
N ILE A 50 -4.56 -5.95 5.17
CA ILE A 50 -4.15 -7.24 4.60
C ILE A 50 -2.62 -7.40 4.67
N THR A 51 -1.88 -6.37 4.24
CA THR A 51 -0.42 -6.41 4.23
C THR A 51 0.15 -6.58 5.63
N ALA A 52 -0.38 -5.84 6.62
CA ALA A 52 0.05 -5.98 8.01
C ALA A 52 -0.23 -7.38 8.57
N ALA A 53 -1.42 -7.93 8.33
CA ALA A 53 -1.77 -9.27 8.77
C ALA A 53 -0.86 -10.35 8.15
N GLY A 54 -0.56 -10.22 6.85
CA GLY A 54 0.32 -11.15 6.14
C GLY A 54 1.74 -11.22 6.73
N ILE A 55 2.32 -10.07 7.08
CA ILE A 55 3.66 -10.00 7.70
C ILE A 55 3.66 -10.68 9.07
N ILE A 56 2.65 -10.41 9.90
CA ILE A 56 2.56 -10.95 11.27
C ILE A 56 2.41 -12.48 11.22
N VAL A 57 1.48 -12.98 10.41
CA VAL A 57 1.22 -14.42 10.31
C VAL A 57 2.44 -15.17 9.78
N SER A 58 3.11 -14.63 8.75
CA SER A 58 4.29 -15.27 8.16
C SER A 58 5.46 -15.31 9.17
N GLY A 59 5.72 -14.21 9.87
CA GLY A 59 6.76 -14.15 10.91
C GLY A 59 6.48 -15.13 12.06
N ALA A 60 5.24 -15.17 12.55
CA ALA A 60 4.86 -16.09 13.63
C ALA A 60 5.00 -17.56 13.20
N ALA A 61 4.56 -17.91 11.99
CA ALA A 61 4.72 -19.26 11.44
C ALA A 61 6.20 -19.65 11.29
N PHE A 62 7.06 -18.74 10.80
CA PHE A 62 8.48 -18.99 10.66
C PHE A 62 9.16 -19.28 12.01
N LEU A 63 8.90 -18.43 13.01
CA LEU A 63 9.42 -18.64 14.37
C LEU A 63 8.92 -19.95 15.00
N ALA A 64 7.65 -20.29 14.80
CA ALA A 64 7.08 -21.54 15.31
C ALA A 64 7.72 -22.78 14.67
N VAL A 65 7.98 -22.76 13.36
CA VAL A 65 8.62 -23.87 12.65
C VAL A 65 10.05 -24.10 13.14
N GLU A 66 10.85 -23.03 13.26
CA GLU A 66 12.23 -23.15 13.74
C GLU A 66 12.28 -23.63 15.19
N PHE A 67 11.39 -23.12 16.06
CA PHE A 67 11.27 -23.61 17.43
C PHE A 67 10.92 -25.11 17.49
N LEU A 68 10.01 -25.57 16.63
CA LEU A 68 9.64 -26.98 16.55
C LEU A 68 10.77 -27.85 15.95
N ARG A 69 11.54 -27.35 14.98
CA ARG A 69 12.72 -28.04 14.45
C ARG A 69 13.76 -28.26 15.52
N GLU A 70 14.10 -27.20 16.25
CA GLU A 70 15.02 -27.26 17.37
C GLU A 70 14.53 -28.31 18.37
N ARG A 71 13.27 -28.22 18.82
CA ARG A 71 12.65 -29.20 19.73
C ARG A 71 12.73 -30.65 19.24
N LYS A 72 12.55 -30.90 17.94
CA LYS A 72 12.68 -32.25 17.35
C LYS A 72 14.13 -32.73 17.34
N ASN A 73 15.09 -31.82 17.13
CA ASN A 73 16.51 -32.13 17.15
C ASN A 73 16.93 -32.72 18.52
N TRP A 74 16.51 -32.08 19.63
CA TRP A 74 16.72 -32.58 20.99
C TRP A 74 16.19 -34.00 21.25
N LEU A 75 15.14 -34.43 20.54
CA LEU A 75 14.58 -35.77 20.67
C LEU A 75 15.29 -36.81 19.80
N THR A 76 15.91 -36.37 18.71
CA THR A 76 16.50 -37.26 17.70
C THR A 76 17.99 -37.50 17.96
N GLU A 77 18.68 -36.53 18.58
CA GLU A 77 20.07 -36.67 18.99
C GLU A 77 20.16 -37.29 20.39
N PRO A 78 20.50 -38.59 20.51
CA PRO A 78 20.94 -39.12 21.79
C PRO A 78 22.22 -38.36 22.21
N PRO A 79 22.43 -38.09 23.52
CA PRO A 79 23.63 -37.43 23.98
C PRO A 79 24.86 -38.19 23.44
N ARG A 80 25.68 -37.51 22.63
CA ARG A 80 26.93 -38.05 22.12
C ARG A 80 27.81 -38.32 23.33
N ARG A 81 27.81 -39.57 23.84
CA ARG A 81 28.79 -40.00 24.84
C ARG A 81 30.16 -39.63 24.28
N PRO A 82 30.99 -38.84 24.99
CA PRO A 82 32.37 -38.69 24.58
C PRO A 82 32.97 -40.10 24.54
N GLY A 83 33.24 -40.58 23.34
CA GLY A 83 33.82 -41.89 23.12
C GLY A 83 35.18 -41.93 23.81
N SER A 84 35.35 -42.93 24.68
CA SER A 84 36.62 -43.30 25.31
C SER A 84 37.74 -43.29 24.28
N GLN A 85 38.60 -42.27 24.33
CA GLN A 85 39.90 -42.33 23.66
C GLN A 85 40.75 -43.31 24.47
N ASN A 86 40.87 -44.55 24.02
CA ASN A 86 41.85 -45.48 24.59
C ASN A 86 43.25 -44.97 24.23
N PRO A 87 44.20 -44.95 25.18
CA PRO A 87 45.57 -44.53 24.93
C PRO A 87 46.27 -45.53 23.99
N PRO A 88 47.16 -45.06 23.10
CA PRO A 88 47.98 -45.95 22.28
C PRO A 88 49.04 -46.66 23.14
N ASP A 89 49.16 -47.98 22.95
CA ASP A 89 50.21 -48.85 23.49
C ASP A 89 51.61 -48.49 22.96
#